data_AF-A0A1I7KHW0-F1
#
_entry.id   AF-A0A1I7KHW0-F1
#
_cell.length_a   1.000
_cell.length_b   1.000
_cell.length_c   1.000
_cell.angle_alpha   90.00
_cell.angle_beta   90.00
_cell.angle_gamma   90.00
#
_symmetry.space_group_name_H-M   'P 1'
#
loop_
_entity.id
_entity.type
_entity.pdbx_description
1 polymer ?
#
loop_
_entity_poly.entity_id
_entity_poly.type
_entity_poly.pdbx_seq_one_letter_code
_entity_poly.pdbx_strand_id
1 'polypeptide(L)'
;MSKTLTGSGSITMKNLNGTSGKNCSCGSWLGHWKKFAKASTTPKCHVQGCESHAEVGAHVILPNMKDESLRKLNFIAPMCKTHNGTPSAEYKTKSDSVFVSANKALACGA
;
A
#
# COMPACT_ATOMS: atom_id res chain seq x y z
N MET A 1 -12.08 -10.61 -7.81
CA MET A 1 -11.24 -10.26 -6.64
C MET A 1 -11.39 -8.78 -6.36
N SER A 2 -11.61 -8.38 -5.11
CA SER A 2 -11.74 -6.97 -4.73
C SER A 2 -10.43 -6.22 -4.98
N LYS A 3 -10.53 -4.99 -5.50
CA LYS A 3 -9.37 -4.12 -5.78
C LYS A 3 -8.75 -3.54 -4.51
N THR A 4 -9.45 -3.63 -3.40
CA THR A 4 -9.08 -3.08 -2.09
C THR A 4 -9.20 -4.13 -1.00
N LEU A 5 -8.37 -3.97 0.03
CA LEU A 5 -8.44 -4.70 1.29
C LEU A 5 -8.43 -3.68 2.43
N THR A 6 -9.41 -3.76 3.32
CA THR A 6 -9.44 -2.95 4.55
C THR A 6 -9.19 -3.87 5.72
N GLY A 7 -8.16 -3.55 6.50
CA GLY A 7 -7.85 -4.30 7.71
C GLY A 7 -8.65 -3.81 8.91
N SER A 8 -9.38 -4.70 9.59
CA SER A 8 -9.88 -4.42 10.93
C SER A 8 -8.70 -4.49 11.91
N GLY A 9 -8.26 -3.34 12.41
CA GLY A 9 -7.11 -3.20 13.32
C GLY A 9 -5.74 -3.07 12.62
N SER A 10 -4.66 -3.10 13.43
CA SER A 10 -3.29 -2.94 12.93
C SER A 10 -2.80 -4.20 12.22
N ILE A 11 -2.50 -4.09 10.92
CA ILE A 11 -1.92 -5.16 10.11
C ILE A 11 -0.39 -5.02 10.10
N THR A 12 0.33 -6.14 9.96
CA THR A 12 1.77 -6.09 9.67
C THR A 12 1.97 -5.97 8.16
N MET A 13 2.64 -4.92 7.72
CA MET A 13 3.02 -4.73 6.32
C MET A 13 4.54 -4.72 6.18
N LYS A 14 5.04 -5.33 5.11
CA LYS A 14 6.46 -5.36 4.78
C LYS A 14 6.71 -4.60 3.49
N ASN A 15 7.63 -3.62 3.54
CA ASN A 15 8.01 -2.84 2.38
C ASN A 15 8.83 -3.66 1.37
N LEU A 16 8.49 -3.58 0.09
CA LEU A 16 9.16 -4.31 -0.98
C LEU A 16 10.30 -3.49 -1.62
N ASN A 17 11.46 -4.10 -1.74
CA ASN A 17 12.58 -3.54 -2.50
C ASN A 17 12.43 -3.77 -4.02
N GLY A 18 13.20 -3.01 -4.82
CA GLY A 18 13.33 -3.24 -6.27
C GLY A 18 12.07 -2.90 -7.06
N THR A 19 11.18 -2.06 -6.52
CA THR A 19 9.93 -1.68 -7.18
C THR A 19 10.01 -0.39 -7.99
N SER A 20 11.18 0.25 -8.05
CA SER A 20 11.44 1.49 -8.78
C SER A 20 11.19 1.39 -10.29
N GLY A 21 11.41 0.22 -10.89
CA GLY A 21 11.12 -0.03 -12.31
C GLY A 21 9.63 -0.25 -12.63
N LYS A 22 8.76 -0.27 -11.61
CA LYS A 22 7.33 -0.51 -11.82
C LYS A 22 6.63 0.81 -12.14
N ASN A 23 6.23 0.97 -13.40
CA ASN A 23 5.42 2.10 -13.84
C ASN A 23 3.92 1.76 -13.80
N CYS A 24 3.11 2.75 -13.41
CA CYS A 24 1.65 2.68 -13.42
C CYS A 24 1.07 3.81 -14.27
N SER A 25 0.06 3.50 -15.09
CA SER A 25 -0.65 4.49 -15.94
C SER A 25 -1.46 5.51 -15.13
N CYS A 26 -1.62 5.31 -13.82
CA CYS A 26 -2.22 6.29 -12.91
C CYS A 26 -1.29 7.47 -12.56
N GLY A 27 -0.15 7.63 -13.25
CA GLY A 27 0.85 8.69 -13.03
C GLY A 27 1.78 8.44 -11.85
N SER A 28 1.25 7.96 -10.71
CA SER A 28 2.06 7.51 -9.57
C SER A 28 1.35 6.38 -8.81
N TRP A 29 2.11 5.63 -8.01
CA TRP A 29 1.51 4.62 -7.13
C TRP A 29 0.67 5.23 -6.01
N LEU A 30 0.99 6.45 -5.55
CA LEU A 30 0.11 7.16 -4.62
C LEU A 30 -1.20 7.57 -5.31
N GLY A 31 -1.13 8.02 -6.56
CA GLY A 31 -2.30 8.32 -7.39
C GLY A 31 -3.16 7.07 -7.64
N HIS A 32 -2.51 5.93 -7.93
CA HIS A 32 -3.16 4.63 -8.02
C HIS A 32 -3.93 4.30 -6.75
N TRP A 33 -3.28 4.43 -5.59
CA TRP A 33 -3.95 4.20 -4.32
C TRP A 33 -5.16 5.12 -4.13
N LYS A 34 -5.00 6.44 -4.32
CA LYS A 34 -6.10 7.41 -4.17
C LYS A 34 -7.30 7.07 -5.03
N LYS A 35 -7.07 6.74 -6.30
CA LYS A 35 -8.10 6.38 -7.27
C LYS A 35 -8.94 5.18 -6.79
N PHE A 36 -8.30 4.10 -6.37
CA PHE A 36 -9.01 2.86 -6.02
C PHE A 36 -9.48 2.81 -4.57
N ALA A 37 -8.80 3.50 -3.65
CA ALA A 37 -9.26 3.72 -2.28
C ALA A 37 -10.39 4.77 -2.20
N LYS A 38 -10.73 5.44 -3.32
CA LYS A 38 -11.71 6.54 -3.38
C LYS A 38 -11.39 7.68 -2.41
N ALA A 39 -10.10 7.96 -2.21
CA ALA A 39 -9.64 9.03 -1.35
C ALA A 39 -9.63 10.37 -2.10
N SER A 40 -10.31 11.38 -1.54
CA SER A 40 -10.35 12.74 -2.09
C SER A 40 -9.11 13.57 -1.74
N THR A 41 -8.38 13.19 -0.70
CA THR A 41 -7.19 13.92 -0.21
C THR A 41 -5.97 13.01 -0.10
N THR A 42 -4.79 13.61 0.09
CA THR A 42 -3.58 12.87 0.44
C THR A 42 -3.71 12.36 1.88
N PRO A 43 -3.67 11.04 2.11
CA PRO A 43 -3.72 10.51 3.47
C PRO A 43 -2.40 10.76 4.20
N LYS A 44 -2.42 10.55 5.52
CA LYS A 44 -1.19 10.37 6.31
C LYS A 44 -0.50 9.07 5.92
N CYS A 45 0.77 8.93 6.31
CA CYS A 45 1.50 7.68 6.21
C CYS A 45 0.75 6.57 6.97
N HIS A 46 0.64 5.39 6.34
CA HIS A 46 -0.06 4.24 6.92
C HIS A 46 0.69 3.60 8.09
N VAL A 47 1.96 3.95 8.33
CA VAL A 47 2.74 3.44 9.47
C VAL A 47 2.15 3.98 10.77
N GLN A 48 1.90 3.08 11.73
CA GLN A 48 1.36 3.42 13.04
C GLN A 48 2.26 4.45 13.76
N GLY A 49 1.64 5.49 14.31
CA GLY A 49 2.35 6.58 15.00
C GLY A 49 3.01 7.62 14.08
N CYS A 50 3.01 7.42 12.75
CA CYS A 50 3.57 8.40 11.82
C CYS A 50 2.52 9.43 11.38
N GLU A 51 2.73 10.69 11.73
CA GLU A 51 1.78 11.77 11.41
C GLU A 51 2.12 12.56 10.13
N SER A 52 3.24 12.23 9.49
CA SER A 52 3.63 12.81 8.20
C SER A 52 2.63 12.45 7.09
N HIS A 53 2.47 13.35 6.12
CA HIS A 53 1.71 13.07 4.91
C HIS A 53 2.37 11.97 4.08
N ALA A 54 1.56 11.17 3.39
CA ALA A 54 2.07 10.25 2.39
C ALA A 54 2.56 11.01 1.16
N GLU A 55 3.76 10.67 0.71
CA GLU A 55 4.38 11.27 -0.47
C GLU A 55 4.46 10.25 -1.63
N VAL A 56 4.43 8.96 -1.30
CA VAL A 56 4.57 7.86 -2.25
C VAL A 56 3.57 6.74 -1.96
N GLY A 57 3.27 5.93 -2.97
CA GLY A 57 2.57 4.66 -2.80
C GLY A 57 3.61 3.54 -2.70
N ALA A 58 3.86 3.06 -1.49
CA ALA A 58 4.81 1.98 -1.24
C ALA A 58 4.21 0.64 -1.68
N HIS A 59 5.03 -0.20 -2.29
CA HIS A 59 4.64 -1.58 -2.55
C HIS A 59 4.90 -2.42 -1.31
N VAL A 60 3.88 -3.13 -0.84
CA VAL A 60 3.97 -3.93 0.38
C VAL A 60 3.38 -5.32 0.18
N ILE A 61 3.84 -6.26 0.98
CA ILE A 61 3.12 -7.52 1.26
C ILE A 61 2.57 -7.49 2.68
N LEU A 62 1.56 -8.32 2.94
CA LEU A 62 0.94 -8.46 4.25
C LEU A 62 1.23 -9.88 4.79
N PRO A 63 2.44 -10.12 5.34
CA PRO A 63 2.93 -11.48 5.60
C PRO A 63 2.10 -12.24 6.64
N ASN A 64 1.44 -11.53 7.54
CA ASN A 64 0.74 -12.13 8.70
C ASN A 64 -0.79 -12.23 8.50
N MET A 65 -1.28 -12.12 7.27
CA MET A 65 -2.71 -12.29 6.99
C MET A 65 -3.15 -13.72 7.28
N LYS A 66 -4.35 -13.92 7.83
CA LYS A 66 -4.88 -15.29 8.03
C LYS A 66 -5.10 -16.02 6.69
N ASP A 67 -5.60 -15.29 5.70
CA ASP A 67 -5.75 -15.78 4.33
C ASP A 67 -4.39 -15.81 3.62
N GLU A 68 -3.93 -17.03 3.32
CA GLU A 68 -2.64 -17.27 2.67
C GLU A 68 -2.59 -16.77 1.22
N SER A 69 -3.73 -16.70 0.55
CA SER A 69 -3.78 -16.15 -0.81
C SER A 69 -3.42 -14.67 -0.82
N LEU A 70 -3.82 -13.93 0.22
CA LEU A 70 -3.50 -12.50 0.38
C LEU A 70 -2.02 -12.26 0.72
N ARG A 71 -1.36 -13.19 1.42
CA ARG A 71 0.08 -13.08 1.74
C ARG A 71 0.97 -13.03 0.49
N LYS A 72 0.51 -13.65 -0.60
CA LYS A 72 1.23 -13.74 -1.89
C LYS A 72 0.98 -12.54 -2.81
N LEU A 73 0.08 -11.63 -2.42
CA LEU A 73 -0.28 -10.47 -3.22
C LEU A 73 0.53 -9.24 -2.83
N ASN A 74 0.81 -8.41 -3.83
CA ASN A 74 1.40 -7.09 -3.64
C ASN A 74 0.29 -6.05 -3.55
N PHE A 75 0.42 -5.19 -2.56
CA PHE A 75 -0.48 -4.07 -2.33
C PHE A 75 0.27 -2.75 -2.39
N ILE A 76 -0.49 -1.68 -2.51
CA ILE A 76 -0.04 -0.31 -2.39
C ILE A 76 -0.54 0.26 -1.07
N ALA A 77 0.37 0.85 -0.30
CA ALA A 77 0.10 1.57 0.93
C ALA A 77 0.73 2.98 0.87
N PRO A 78 -0.01 4.05 1.19
CA PRO A 78 0.53 5.40 1.30
C PRO A 78 1.62 5.50 2.38
N MET A 79 2.80 6.01 2.01
CA MET A 79 3.91 6.20 2.94
C MET A 79 4.62 7.54 2.71
N CYS A 80 5.23 8.08 3.77
CA CYS A 80 6.22 9.15 3.63
C CYS A 80 7.54 8.57 3.06
N LYS A 81 8.42 9.45 2.55
CA LYS A 81 9.69 9.00 1.98
C LYS A 81 10.58 8.27 2.98
N THR A 82 10.57 8.66 4.25
CA THR A 82 11.40 8.03 5.29
C THR A 82 11.05 6.56 5.47
N HIS A 83 9.78 6.22 5.67
CA HIS A 83 9.37 4.83 5.87
C HIS A 83 9.50 3.99 4.59
N ASN A 84 9.19 4.57 3.44
CA ASN A 84 9.37 3.90 2.15
C ASN A 84 10.86 3.71 1.78
N GLY A 85 11.74 4.59 2.29
CA GLY A 85 13.17 4.56 2.09
C GLY A 85 13.91 3.50 2.90
N THR A 86 13.20 2.70 3.71
CA THR A 86 13.74 1.55 4.43
C THR A 86 13.21 0.26 3.79
N PRO A 87 13.94 -0.33 2.84
CA PRO A 87 13.49 -1.53 2.15
C PRO A 87 13.44 -2.72 3.11
N SER A 88 12.52 -3.66 2.87
CA SER A 88 12.34 -4.88 3.69
C SER A 88 11.93 -4.65 5.14
N ALA A 89 11.76 -3.40 5.59
CA ALA A 89 11.26 -3.09 6.92
C ALA A 89 9.80 -3.53 7.07
N GLU A 90 9.49 -3.97 8.29
CA GLU A 90 8.14 -4.38 8.68
C GLU A 90 7.55 -3.34 9.64
N TYR A 91 6.32 -2.94 9.37
CA TYR A 91 5.63 -1.92 10.13
C TYR A 91 4.24 -2.41 10.53
N LYS A 92 3.78 -1.96 11.69
CA LYS A 92 2.36 -2.00 12.03
C LYS A 92 1.65 -0.84 11.33
N THR A 93 0.47 -1.11 10.81
CA THR A 93 -0.34 -0.09 10.15
C THR A 93 -1.23 0.60 11.16
N LYS A 94 -1.68 1.82 10.84
CA LYS A 94 -2.82 2.43 11.53
C LYS A 94 -4.05 1.53 11.39
N SER A 95 -4.98 1.62 12.33
CA SER A 95 -6.29 0.96 12.22
C SER A 95 -7.01 1.41 10.95
N ASP A 96 -7.81 0.51 10.37
CA ASP A 96 -8.66 0.78 9.21
C ASP A 96 -7.88 1.23 7.96
N SER A 97 -6.59 0.89 7.92
CA SER A 97 -5.74 1.10 6.76
C SER A 97 -6.31 0.39 5.54
N VAL A 98 -6.56 1.16 4.48
CA VAL A 98 -6.95 0.65 3.17
C VAL A 98 -5.71 0.33 2.35
N PHE A 99 -5.65 -0.89 1.81
CA PHE A 99 -4.64 -1.35 0.87
C PHE A 99 -5.27 -1.52 -0.50
N VAL A 100 -4.57 -1.11 -1.55
CA VAL A 100 -5.03 -1.24 -2.93
C VAL A 100 -4.17 -2.29 -3.63
N SER A 101 -4.75 -3.15 -4.45
CA SER A 101 -3.96 -4.12 -5.23
C SER A 101 -2.95 -3.41 -6.13
N ALA A 102 -1.69 -3.88 -6.12
CA ALA A 102 -0.66 -3.42 -7.05
C ALA A 102 -0.76 -4.11 -8.43
N ASN A 103 -1.67 -5.08 -8.59
CA ASN A 103 -1.88 -5.76 -9.87
C ASN A 103 -2.58 -4.81 -10.86
N LYS A 104 -1.82 -4.33 -11.85
CA LYS A 104 -2.30 -3.39 -12.87
C LYS A 104 -3.44 -3.96 -13.72
N ALA A 105 -3.34 -5.23 -14.15
CA ALA A 105 -4.38 -5.86 -14.96
C ALA A 105 -5.72 -5.92 -14.21
N LEU A 106 -5.67 -6.19 -12.90
CA LEU A 106 -6.86 -6.20 -12.04
C LEU A 106 -7.38 -4.78 -11.76
N ALA A 107 -6.48 -3.84 -11.47
CA ALA A 107 -6.85 -2.52 -10.98
C ALA A 107 -7.13 -1.52 -12.11
N CYS A 108 -6.16 -1.33 -13.00
CA CYS A 108 -6.19 -0.33 -14.08
C CYS A 108 -7.02 -0.75 -15.30
N GLY A 109 -7.32 -2.05 -15.45
CA GLY A 109 -7.77 -2.58 -16.74
C GLY A 109 -6.58 -2.69 -17.70
N ALA A 110 -6.61 -3.66 -18.59
CA ALA A 110 -5.60 -3.80 -19.65
C ALA A 110 -5.52 -2.53 -20.52
#